data_AF-A0A9P7GIE6-F1
#
_entry.id   AF-A0A9P7GIE6-F1
#
_cell.length_a   1.000
_cell.length_b   1.000
_cell.length_c   1.000
_cell.angle_alpha   90.00
_cell.angle_beta   90.00
_cell.angle_gamma   90.00
#
_symmetry.space_group_name_H-M   'P 1'
#
loop_
_entity.id
_entity.type
_entity.pdbx_description
1 polymer ?
#
loop_
_entity_poly.entity_id
_entity_poly.type
_entity_poly.pdbx_seq_one_letter_code
_entity_poly.pdbx_strand_id
1 'polypeptide(L)'
;MIGFFRTTSDTNLPTGYDATLEIIRLGVCCGCSWANGHEYGKRNQIASPIPPGVVDMRGSNVIHFNPWLQIAAGFKVDLKWDVFVFTRGLGVRPWLLSEPPANLRGS
;
A
#
# COMPACT_ATOMS: atom_id res chain seq x y z
N MET A 1 -3.70 18.94 -13.59
CA MET A 1 -2.66 19.23 -12.58
C MET A 1 -1.76 18.03 -12.40
N ILE A 2 -0.45 18.25 -12.28
CA ILE A 2 0.55 17.22 -11.94
C ILE A 2 1.20 17.66 -10.64
N GLY A 3 1.31 16.74 -9.68
CA GLY A 3 1.96 16.99 -8.39
C GLY A 3 3.05 15.95 -8.08
N PHE A 4 3.91 16.28 -7.13
CA PHE A 4 4.96 15.41 -6.61
C PHE A 4 4.90 15.45 -5.08
N PHE A 5 4.46 14.36 -4.47
CA PHE A 5 4.37 14.24 -3.02
C PHE A 5 5.35 13.19 -2.53
N ARG A 6 6.06 13.50 -1.45
CA ARG A 6 7.05 12.61 -0.82
C ARG A 6 6.79 12.55 0.68
N THR A 7 6.86 11.34 1.23
CA THR A 7 6.87 11.10 2.67
C THR A 7 7.87 10.00 3.03
N THR A 8 8.13 9.84 4.31
CA THR A 8 8.92 8.75 4.87
C THR A 8 8.09 7.96 5.87
N SER A 9 8.26 6.64 5.90
CA SER A 9 7.59 5.75 6.84
C SER A 9 8.58 4.71 7.35
N ASP A 10 8.71 4.64 8.67
CA ASP A 10 9.54 3.65 9.33
C ASP A 10 8.75 2.35 9.51
N THR A 11 9.40 1.23 9.22
CA THR A 11 8.83 -0.11 9.33
C THR A 11 9.72 -0.95 10.25
N ASN A 12 9.12 -1.76 11.12
CA ASN A 12 9.86 -2.64 12.03
C ASN A 12 9.16 -3.99 12.15
N LEU A 13 9.32 -4.85 11.13
CA LEU A 13 8.66 -6.15 11.08
C LEU A 13 9.49 -7.24 11.78
N PRO A 14 8.82 -8.17 12.49
CA PRO A 14 9.50 -9.25 13.22
C PRO A 14 10.28 -10.18 12.28
N THR A 15 11.34 -10.78 12.80
CA THR A 15 12.14 -11.82 12.11
C THR A 15 11.37 -13.11 11.95
N GLY A 16 11.66 -13.86 10.88
CA GLY A 16 11.12 -15.20 10.65
C GLY A 16 9.84 -15.26 9.81
N TYR A 17 9.36 -14.11 9.33
CA TYR A 17 8.22 -14.01 8.42
C TYR A 17 8.62 -13.43 7.07
N ASP A 18 7.96 -13.90 6.01
CA ASP A 18 8.08 -13.29 4.68
C ASP A 18 6.97 -12.25 4.55
N ALA A 19 7.28 -10.97 4.40
CA ALA A 19 6.26 -9.93 4.28
C ALA A 19 6.35 -9.22 2.92
N THR A 20 5.23 -8.68 2.45
CA THR A 20 5.17 -7.72 1.36
C THR A 20 4.45 -6.47 1.84
N LEU A 21 4.91 -5.32 1.37
CA LEU A 21 4.22 -4.05 1.64
C LEU A 21 3.34 -3.71 0.44
N GLU A 22 2.23 -3.04 0.67
CA GLU A 22 1.32 -2.60 -0.38
C GLU A 22 1.01 -1.11 -0.23
N ILE A 23 1.16 -0.37 -1.33
CA ILE A 23 0.62 0.99 -1.42
C ILE A 23 -0.83 0.89 -1.87
N ILE A 24 -1.73 1.36 -1.02
CA ILE A 24 -3.16 1.44 -1.31
C ILE A 24 -3.54 2.91 -1.52
N ARG A 25 -4.09 3.21 -2.69
CA ARG A 25 -4.60 4.53 -3.04
C ARG A 25 -6.11 4.57 -2.89
N LEU A 26 -6.60 5.46 -2.04
CA LEU A 26 -8.02 5.72 -1.90
C LEU A 26 -8.38 7.03 -2.61
N GLY A 27 -9.33 6.93 -3.55
CA GLY A 27 -9.81 8.05 -4.36
C GLY A 27 -9.64 7.83 -5.87
N VAL A 28 -10.38 8.59 -6.66
CA VAL A 28 -10.40 8.47 -8.13
C VAL A 28 -9.39 9.44 -8.73
N CYS A 29 -8.13 9.01 -8.85
CA CYS A 29 -7.14 9.74 -9.64
C CYS A 29 -6.16 8.80 -10.33
N CYS A 30 -5.73 9.20 -11.53
CA CYS A 30 -4.59 8.59 -12.20
C CYS A 30 -3.31 9.02 -11.48
N GLY A 31 -2.31 8.15 -11.41
CA GLY A 31 -1.01 8.56 -10.90
C GLY A 31 -0.02 7.42 -10.77
N CYS A 32 1.23 7.78 -10.51
CA CYS A 32 2.32 6.84 -10.29
C CYS A 32 2.71 6.82 -8.81
N SER A 33 2.88 5.63 -8.23
CA SER A 33 3.31 5.45 -6.85
C SER A 33 4.70 4.82 -6.82
N TRP A 34 5.57 5.30 -5.94
CA TRP A 34 6.96 4.88 -5.83
C TRP A 34 7.34 4.55 -4.38
N ALA A 35 8.24 3.59 -4.23
CA ALA A 35 8.87 3.23 -2.96
C ALA A 35 10.38 3.14 -3.14
N ASN A 36 11.14 3.83 -2.28
CA ASN A 36 12.61 3.87 -2.28
C ASN A 36 13.23 4.14 -3.67
N GLY A 37 12.59 4.99 -4.47
CA GLY A 37 13.07 5.36 -5.81
C GLY A 37 12.63 4.42 -6.95
N HIS A 38 11.83 3.39 -6.66
CA HIS A 38 11.29 2.47 -7.65
C HIS A 38 9.78 2.65 -7.85
N GLU A 39 9.31 2.68 -9.10
CA GLU A 39 7.89 2.80 -9.46
C GLU A 39 7.16 1.46 -9.34
N TYR A 40 6.06 1.38 -8.59
CA TYR A 40 5.27 0.14 -8.39
C TYR A 40 3.79 0.26 -8.71
N GLY A 41 3.22 1.47 -8.69
CA GLY A 41 1.81 1.68 -9.03
C GLY A 41 1.68 2.54 -10.26
N LYS A 42 0.92 2.10 -11.27
CA LYS A 42 0.67 2.88 -12.49
C LYS A 42 -0.81 3.20 -12.66
N ARG A 43 -1.08 4.44 -13.09
CA ARG A 43 -2.40 4.92 -13.53
C ARG A 43 -3.50 4.68 -12.49
N ASN A 44 -4.41 3.74 -12.72
CA ASN A 44 -5.64 3.53 -11.94
C ASN A 44 -5.54 2.35 -10.97
N GLN A 45 -4.35 1.78 -10.81
CA GLN A 45 -4.15 0.70 -9.87
C GLN A 45 -4.30 1.21 -8.44
N ILE A 46 -5.29 0.65 -7.73
CA ILE A 46 -5.63 1.00 -6.35
C ILE A 46 -4.63 0.40 -5.37
N ALA A 47 -4.18 -0.82 -5.61
CA ALA A 47 -3.36 -1.60 -4.70
C ALA A 47 -2.12 -2.11 -5.44
N SER A 48 -0.93 -1.72 -4.97
CA SER A 48 0.35 -1.98 -5.64
C SER A 48 1.31 -2.67 -4.66
N PRO A 49 1.45 -4.02 -4.73
CA PRO A 49 2.35 -4.74 -3.86
C PRO A 49 3.81 -4.47 -4.24
N ILE A 50 4.65 -4.35 -3.22
CA ILE A 50 6.09 -4.08 -3.33
C ILE A 50 6.83 -5.22 -2.63
N PRO A 51 7.66 -5.97 -3.37
CA PRO A 51 8.35 -7.12 -2.82
C PRO A 51 9.39 -6.72 -1.76
N PRO A 52 9.72 -7.64 -0.83
CA PRO A 52 10.83 -7.47 0.09
C PRO A 52 12.15 -7.26 -0.67
N GLY A 53 13.02 -6.42 -0.11
CA GLY A 53 14.30 -6.03 -0.70
C GLY A 53 14.29 -4.68 -1.40
N VAL A 54 13.11 -4.22 -1.84
CA VAL A 54 12.95 -2.84 -2.34
C VAL A 54 12.53 -1.91 -1.23
N VAL A 55 11.64 -2.40 -0.36
CA VAL A 55 11.31 -1.78 0.91
C VAL A 55 12.18 -2.36 2.02
N ASP A 56 12.63 -1.49 2.91
CA ASP A 56 13.30 -1.88 4.14
C ASP A 56 12.24 -2.30 5.18
N MET A 57 12.23 -3.59 5.49
CA MET A 57 11.28 -4.16 6.45
C MET A 57 11.62 -3.83 7.91
N ARG A 58 12.79 -3.23 8.18
CA ARG A 58 13.25 -2.82 9.52
C ARG A 58 13.95 -1.46 9.53
N GLY A 59 13.51 -0.56 8.67
CA GLY A 59 14.09 0.77 8.56
C GLY A 59 13.14 1.77 7.92
N SER A 60 13.74 2.87 7.46
CA SER A 60 12.99 3.98 6.88
C SER A 60 12.77 3.77 5.39
N ASN A 61 11.52 3.92 4.96
CA ASN A 61 11.12 3.85 3.57
C ASN A 61 10.69 5.23 3.08
N VAL A 62 11.12 5.59 1.87
CA VAL A 62 10.66 6.78 1.17
C VAL A 62 9.52 6.40 0.25
N ILE A 63 8.38 7.08 0.36
CA ILE A 63 7.19 6.83 -0.46
C ILE A 63 6.90 8.08 -1.27
N HIS A 64 6.74 7.95 -2.59
CA HIS A 64 6.32 9.04 -3.46
C HIS A 64 5.00 8.74 -4.14
N PHE A 65 4.24 9.81 -4.40
CA PHE A 65 3.05 9.74 -5.22
C PHE A 65 2.96 10.92 -6.17
N ASN A 66 2.65 10.61 -7.43
CA ASN A 66 2.54 11.53 -8.54
C ASN A 66 1.13 11.47 -9.10
N PRO A 67 0.19 12.28 -8.57
CA PRO A 67 -1.14 12.37 -9.13
C PRO A 67 -1.11 13.11 -10.45
N TRP A 68 -1.88 12.59 -11.40
CA TRP A 68 -2.24 13.25 -12.64
C TRP A 68 -3.75 13.44 -12.68
N LEU A 69 -4.15 14.70 -12.63
CA LEU A 69 -5.55 15.10 -12.58
C LEU A 69 -5.95 15.83 -13.83
N GLN A 70 -7.06 15.37 -14.40
CA GLN A 70 -7.66 15.93 -15.60
C GLN A 70 -8.99 16.66 -15.29
N ILE A 71 -9.25 16.97 -14.01
CA ILE A 71 -10.44 17.69 -13.56
C ILE A 71 -10.08 19.03 -12.91
N ALA A 72 -10.93 20.04 -13.11
CA ALA A 72 -10.73 21.39 -12.60
C ALA A 72 -11.03 21.55 -11.10
N ALA A 73 -11.85 20.66 -10.53
CA ALA A 73 -12.32 20.73 -9.15
C ALA A 73 -11.26 20.40 -8.07
N GLY A 74 -10.00 20.19 -8.46
CA GLY A 74 -8.97 19.69 -7.56
C GLY A 74 -9.20 18.23 -7.18
N PHE A 75 -8.53 17.76 -6.12
CA PHE A 75 -8.61 16.38 -5.68
C PHE A 75 -8.15 16.21 -4.23
N LYS A 76 -8.56 15.09 -3.63
CA LYS A 76 -8.00 14.54 -2.40
C LYS A 76 -7.69 13.07 -2.63
N VAL A 77 -6.52 12.63 -2.19
CA VAL A 77 -6.11 11.22 -2.24
C VAL A 77 -5.57 10.86 -0.87
N ASP A 78 -6.08 9.77 -0.33
CA ASP A 78 -5.51 9.16 0.87
C ASP A 78 -4.62 7.99 0.42
N LEU A 79 -3.36 8.02 0.84
CA LEU A 79 -2.43 6.91 0.64
C LEU A 79 -2.34 6.11 1.93
N LYS A 80 -2.58 4.81 1.83
CA LYS A 80 -2.40 3.84 2.90
C LYS A 80 -1.22 2.94 2.60
N TRP A 81 -0.58 2.51 3.66
CA TRP A 81 0.55 1.60 3.65
C TRP A 81 0.13 0.37 4.45
N ASP A 82 0.03 -0.78 3.79
CA ASP A 82 -0.42 -2.02 4.41
C ASP A 82 0.67 -3.09 4.40
N VAL A 83 0.68 -3.95 5.41
CA VAL A 83 1.67 -5.02 5.57
C VAL A 83 0.98 -6.37 5.46
N PHE A 84 1.38 -7.15 4.46
CA PHE A 84 0.96 -8.53 4.33
C PHE A 84 2.08 -9.43 4.80
N VAL A 85 1.85 -10.15 5.90
CA VAL A 85 2.79 -11.10 6.47
C VAL A 85 2.40 -12.51 6.04
N PHE A 86 3.30 -13.18 5.34
CA PHE A 86 3.23 -14.59 5.00
C PHE A 86 4.07 -15.38 6.01
N THR A 87 3.46 -16.38 6.65
CA THR A 87 4.20 -17.41 7.38
C THR A 87 4.82 -18.36 6.35
N ARG A 88 6.10 -18.75 6.55
CA ARG A 88 6.76 -19.73 5.67
C ARG A 88 5.85 -20.94 5.46
N GLY A 89 5.34 -21.09 4.23
CA GLY A 89 4.54 -22.23 3.81
C GLY A 89 3.05 -21.98 3.54
N LEU A 90 2.43 -20.89 4.00
CA LEU A 90 1.02 -20.58 3.71
C LEU A 90 0.80 -19.07 3.63
N GLY A 91 0.29 -18.59 2.50
CA GLY A 91 -0.07 -17.19 2.34
C GLY A 91 -1.33 -16.86 3.14
N VAL A 92 -1.18 -16.51 4.42
CA VAL A 92 -2.31 -16.13 5.28
C VAL A 92 -2.49 -14.62 5.23
N ARG A 93 -3.62 -14.16 4.69
CA ARG A 93 -4.04 -12.75 4.78
C ARG A 93 -4.26 -12.39 6.25
N PRO A 94 -3.73 -11.27 6.79
CA PRO A 94 -3.90 -10.90 8.20
C PRO A 94 -5.37 -10.81 8.66
N TRP A 95 -6.28 -10.46 7.75
CA TRP A 95 -7.73 -10.42 8.01
C TRP A 95 -8.38 -11.80 8.23
N LEU A 96 -7.63 -12.90 8.04
CA LEU A 96 -8.10 -14.28 8.24
C LEU A 96 -7.71 -14.84 9.62
N LEU A 97 -6.91 -14.12 10.41
CA LEU A 97 -6.44 -14.54 11.74
C LEU A 97 -7.14 -13.83 12.90
N SER A 98 -8.06 -12.89 12.61
CA SER A 98 -9.03 -12.39 13.57
C SER A 98 -10.37 -13.08 13.34
N GLU A 99 -10.86 -13.80 14.35
CA GLU A 99 -12.19 -14.43 14.39
C GLU A 99 -13.33 -13.54 13.84
N PRO A 100 -14.44 -14.15 13.35
CA PRO A 100 -15.41 -13.48 12.49
C PRO A 100 -16.24 -12.45 13.27
N PRO A 101 -16.57 -11.28 12.70
CA PRO A 101 -17.69 -10.51 13.21
C PRO A 101 -19.00 -11.23 12.87
N ALA A 102 -19.81 -11.37 13.91
CA ALA A 102 -21.10 -12.03 14.00
C ALA A 102 -22.06 -11.89 12.78
N ASN A 103 -22.89 -12.92 12.64
CA ASN A 103 -24.07 -13.01 11.77
C ASN A 103 -24.84 -11.69 11.56
N LEU A 104 -25.21 -11.40 10.30
CA LEU A 104 -26.49 -10.77 9.96
C LEU A 104 -27.13 -11.55 8.80
N ARG A 105 -28.30 -12.14 9.08
CA ARG A 105 -29.16 -12.84 8.14
C ARG A 105 -29.76 -11.84 7.15
N GLY A 106 -29.82 -12.23 5.87
CA GLY A 106 -30.67 -11.58 4.88
C GLY A 106 -32.08 -12.13 4.94
N SER A 107 -33.06 -11.23 5.00
CA SER A 107 -34.38 -11.41 4.38
C SER A 107 -34.36 -10.73 3.02
#